data_AF-A0A924W530-F1
#
_entry.id   AF-A0A924W530-F1
#
_cell.length_a   1.000
_cell.length_b   1.000
_cell.length_c   1.000
_cell.angle_alpha   90.00
_cell.angle_beta   90.00
_cell.angle_gamma   90.00
#
_symmetry.space_group_name_H-M   'P 1'
#
loop_
_entity.id
_entity.type
_entity.pdbx_description
1 polymer ?
#
loop_
_entity_poly.entity_id
_entity_poly.type
_entity_poly.pdbx_seq_one_letter_code
_entity_poly.pdbx_strand_id
1 'polypeptide(L)'
;TASGSLYFWSVPPGVTSVDKGHVLEIVAAPKGAVLVNLKVVTADWDKKAFLTRFGTVSFVIGDVPVPPVPPGPDPPVPPVPPVPPTPVGGLRVLIVHESSQAIPSKQQVILGSVPLRQYVASKGAKSPDGKADGFRIYDPNAPPDRDYVEWAKMFQRPRASLPWIVIAGADGVPVFEGALPGGIEDAMKLLAKFGG
;
A
#
# COMPACT_ATOMS: atom_id res chain seq x y z
N THR A 1 33.31 25.08 17.11
CA THR A 1 32.68 26.33 16.64
C THR A 1 31.27 26.37 17.21
N ALA A 2 30.91 27.39 18.00
CA ALA A 2 29.59 27.45 18.61
C ALA A 2 28.54 27.76 17.51
N SER A 3 27.78 26.75 17.10
CA SER A 3 26.60 26.95 16.25
C SER A 3 25.47 27.48 17.13
N GLY A 4 25.10 28.74 16.94
CA GLY A 4 23.93 29.33 17.58
C GLY A 4 22.69 29.14 16.71
N SER A 5 21.62 28.63 17.30
CA SER A 5 20.30 28.58 16.67
C SER A 5 19.36 29.58 17.36
N LEU A 6 18.66 30.37 16.56
CA LEU A 6 17.59 31.26 16.99
C LEU A 6 16.25 30.60 16.67
N TYR A 7 15.34 30.63 17.64
CA TYR A 7 14.02 30.02 17.55
C TYR A 7 12.99 31.13 17.52
N PHE A 8 12.05 31.04 16.58
CA PHE A 8 10.98 31.99 16.40
C PHE A 8 9.66 31.23 16.44
N TRP A 9 8.95 31.36 17.55
CA TRP A 9 7.66 30.72 17.76
C TRP A 9 6.53 31.62 17.27
N SER A 10 5.59 31.04 16.53
CA SER A 10 4.35 31.68 16.11
C SER A 10 3.20 30.96 16.78
N VAL A 11 2.59 31.66 17.73
CA VAL A 11 1.58 31.14 18.65
C VAL A 11 0.23 31.75 18.28
N PRO A 12 -0.84 30.94 18.16
CA PRO A 12 -2.14 31.45 17.74
C PRO A 12 -2.77 32.33 18.84
N PRO A 13 -3.69 33.24 18.48
CA PRO A 13 -4.38 34.10 19.44
C PRO A 13 -5.06 33.30 20.55
N GLY A 14 -4.99 33.79 21.78
CA GLY A 14 -5.59 33.16 22.96
C GLY A 14 -4.69 32.14 23.68
N VAL A 15 -3.55 31.77 23.10
CA VAL A 15 -2.55 30.92 23.77
C VAL A 15 -1.52 31.79 24.49
N THR A 16 -1.42 31.61 25.80
CA THR A 16 -0.37 32.19 26.64
C THR A 16 0.82 31.24 26.69
N SER A 17 2.01 31.73 26.37
CA SER A 17 3.24 30.93 26.34
C SER A 17 4.45 31.71 26.82
N VAL A 18 5.50 30.99 27.24
CA VAL A 18 6.80 31.53 27.62
C VAL A 18 7.86 30.94 26.67
N ASP A 19 8.52 31.82 25.93
CA ASP A 19 9.64 31.45 25.07
C ASP A 19 10.91 31.24 25.90
N LYS A 20 11.46 30.03 25.86
CA LYS A 20 12.74 29.64 26.50
C LYS A 20 13.80 29.28 25.45
N GLY A 21 13.69 29.85 24.26
CA GLY A 21 14.55 29.57 23.11
C GLY A 21 14.16 28.26 22.44
N HIS A 22 14.93 27.20 22.67
CA HIS A 22 14.69 25.89 22.04
C HIS A 22 13.44 25.16 22.59
N VAL A 23 12.81 25.70 23.63
CA VAL A 23 11.57 25.20 24.23
C VAL A 23 10.55 26.33 24.29
N LEU A 24 9.32 26.05 23.89
CA LEU A 24 8.17 26.90 24.14
C LEU A 24 7.30 26.24 25.21
N GLU A 25 7.12 26.93 26.34
CA GLU A 25 6.22 26.47 27.39
C GLU A 25 4.84 27.08 27.20
N ILE A 26 3.81 26.24 27.09
CA ILE A 26 2.41 26.69 27.00
C ILE A 26 1.86 26.79 28.42
N VAL A 27 1.49 28.01 28.84
CA VAL A 27 0.98 28.30 30.18
C VAL A 27 -0.54 28.21 30.22
N ALA A 28 -1.21 28.71 29.17
CA ALA A 28 -2.65 28.63 29.02
C ALA A 28 -3.02 28.61 27.55
N ALA A 29 -4.11 27.93 27.20
CA ALA A 29 -4.64 27.88 25.84
C ALA A 29 -6.16 27.67 25.89
N PRO A 30 -6.91 28.19 24.90
CA PRO A 30 -8.33 27.94 24.81
C PRO A 30 -8.59 26.45 24.57
N LYS A 31 -9.77 25.97 24.97
CA LYS A 31 -10.17 24.59 24.67
C LYS A 31 -10.27 24.40 23.15
N GLY A 32 -9.83 23.23 22.67
CA GLY A 32 -9.83 22.87 21.25
C GLY A 32 -8.45 22.59 20.69
N ALA A 33 -8.37 22.46 19.37
CA ALA A 33 -7.13 22.19 18.66
C ALA A 33 -6.28 23.46 18.55
N VAL A 34 -5.03 23.36 18.97
CA VAL A 34 -4.01 24.41 18.93
C VAL A 34 -2.90 23.98 17.99
N LEU A 35 -2.46 24.90 17.15
CA LEU A 35 -1.37 24.71 16.19
C LEU A 35 -0.33 25.82 16.38
N VAL A 36 0.89 25.43 16.72
CA VAL A 36 2.04 26.33 16.90
C VAL A 36 3.04 26.09 15.78
N ASN A 37 3.52 27.17 15.17
CA ASN A 37 4.57 27.09 14.15
C ASN A 37 5.93 27.54 14.73
N LEU A 38 6.99 26.88 14.31
CA LEU A 38 8.37 27.17 14.68
C LEU A 38 9.16 27.48 13.43
N LYS A 39 9.92 28.58 13.44
CA LYS A 39 11.01 28.84 12.52
C LYS A 39 12.33 28.79 13.29
N VAL A 40 13.29 28.00 12.82
CA VAL A 40 14.65 27.92 13.38
C VAL A 40 15.62 28.52 12.38
N VAL A 41 16.45 29.46 12.82
CA VAL A 41 17.54 30.04 12.04
C VAL A 41 18.86 29.67 12.68
N THR A 42 19.71 28.94 11.96
CA THR A 42 21.02 28.51 12.46
C THR A 42 22.13 29.20 11.69
N ALA A 43 23.10 29.77 12.39
CA ALA A 43 24.31 30.30 11.77
C ALA A 43 25.28 29.16 11.44
N ASP A 44 25.55 28.96 10.15
CA ASP A 44 26.63 28.11 9.66
C ASP A 44 27.84 29.02 9.41
N TRP A 45 28.76 29.05 10.39
CA TRP A 45 29.94 29.91 10.33
C TRP A 45 30.95 29.46 9.29
N ASP A 46 31.01 28.15 9.00
CA ASP A 46 31.91 27.58 8.00
C ASP A 46 31.46 27.99 6.59
N LYS A 47 30.13 28.00 6.37
CA LYS A 47 29.53 28.41 5.09
C LYS A 47 29.18 29.89 5.01
N LYS A 48 29.42 30.66 6.09
CA LYS A 48 29.04 32.07 6.22
C LYS A 48 27.57 32.31 5.81
N ALA A 49 26.69 31.40 6.21
CA ALA A 49 25.29 31.37 5.76
C ALA A 49 24.33 31.13 6.93
N PHE A 50 23.07 31.51 6.74
CA PHE A 50 21.99 31.19 7.66
C PHE A 50 21.11 30.07 7.08
N LEU A 51 20.97 28.98 7.82
CA LEU A 51 20.03 27.91 7.49
C LEU A 51 18.70 28.16 8.19
N THR A 52 17.62 28.25 7.43
CA THR A 52 16.25 28.38 7.97
C THR A 52 15.50 27.06 7.85
N ARG A 53 14.81 26.64 8.93
CA ARG A 53 13.91 25.48 8.95
C ARG A 53 12.57 25.86 9.58
N PHE A 54 11.52 25.15 9.20
CA PHE A 54 10.18 25.32 9.75
C PHE A 54 9.66 24.01 10.33
N GLY A 55 8.85 24.10 11.38
CA GLY A 55 8.15 22.97 11.98
C GLY A 55 6.80 23.39 12.53
N THR A 56 5.89 22.43 12.70
CA THR A 56 4.56 22.65 13.25
C THR A 56 4.29 21.64 14.34
N VAL A 57 3.74 22.10 15.45
CA VAL A 57 3.33 21.28 16.59
C VAL A 57 1.83 21.48 16.82
N SER A 58 1.06 20.40 16.84
CA SER A 58 -0.37 20.43 17.13
C SER A 58 -0.71 19.65 18.41
N PHE A 59 -1.64 20.17 19.19
CA PHE A 59 -2.15 19.53 20.40
C PHE A 59 -3.59 19.99 20.69
N VAL A 60 -4.33 19.26 21.54
CA VAL A 60 -5.72 19.57 21.91
C VAL A 60 -5.80 19.79 23.41
N ILE A 61 -6.44 20.88 23.85
CA ILE A 61 -6.64 21.22 25.26
C ILE A 61 -8.12 21.12 25.62
N GLY A 62 -8.45 20.41 26.71
CA GLY A 62 -9.82 20.15 27.17
C GLY A 62 -10.39 18.80 26.73
N ASP A 63 -11.60 18.48 27.20
CA ASP A 63 -12.34 17.29 26.76
C ASP A 63 -12.65 17.40 25.27
N VAL A 64 -12.33 16.34 24.52
CA VAL A 64 -12.72 16.20 23.11
C VAL A 64 -14.24 16.37 23.04
N PRO A 65 -14.79 17.24 22.19
CA PRO A 65 -16.24 17.34 22.04
C PRO A 65 -16.79 15.95 21.72
N VAL A 66 -17.74 15.46 22.52
CA VAL A 66 -18.60 14.36 22.06
C VAL A 66 -19.27 14.87 20.78
N PRO A 67 -19.11 14.19 19.63
CA PRO A 67 -19.78 14.58 18.40
C PRO A 67 -21.28 14.77 18.65
N PRO A 68 -21.99 15.64 17.92
CA PRO A 68 -23.45 15.70 18.01
C PRO A 68 -24.00 14.27 17.88
N VAL A 69 -24.99 13.91 18.73
CA VAL A 69 -25.70 12.64 18.60
C VAL A 69 -26.08 12.51 17.13
N PRO A 70 -25.60 11.47 16.41
CA PRO A 70 -25.99 11.26 15.02
C PRO A 70 -27.52 11.24 14.95
N PRO A 71 -28.15 11.60 13.81
CA PRO A 71 -29.50 11.11 13.54
C PRO A 71 -29.54 9.63 13.93
N GLY A 72 -30.58 9.21 14.65
CA GLY A 72 -30.74 7.81 15.02
C GLY A 72 -30.44 6.93 13.81
N PRO A 73 -29.82 5.75 14.01
CA PRO A 73 -29.08 5.03 12.98
C PRO A 73 -29.82 5.14 11.65
N ASP A 74 -29.16 5.74 10.65
CA ASP A 74 -29.63 5.60 9.28
C ASP A 74 -29.94 4.12 9.09
N PRO A 75 -31.11 3.78 8.49
CA PRO A 75 -31.42 2.39 8.18
C PRO A 75 -30.16 1.80 7.56
N PRO A 76 -29.70 0.62 8.04
CA PRO A 76 -28.35 0.14 7.82
C PRO A 76 -27.99 0.42 6.37
N VAL A 77 -26.95 1.26 6.17
CA VAL A 77 -26.45 1.55 4.83
C VAL A 77 -26.35 0.18 4.18
N PRO A 78 -27.14 -0.09 3.12
CA PRO A 78 -27.06 -1.37 2.44
C PRO A 78 -25.58 -1.61 2.21
N PRO A 79 -25.02 -2.78 2.58
CA PRO A 79 -23.59 -3.01 2.46
C PRO A 79 -23.18 -2.48 1.10
N VAL A 80 -22.27 -1.49 1.09
CA VAL A 80 -21.77 -0.91 -0.17
C VAL A 80 -21.47 -2.13 -1.02
N PRO A 81 -22.16 -2.32 -2.16
CA PRO A 81 -21.96 -3.50 -2.97
C PRO A 81 -20.46 -3.63 -3.14
N PRO A 82 -19.85 -4.79 -2.81
CA PRO A 82 -18.41 -4.91 -2.89
C PRO A 82 -17.98 -4.36 -4.24
N VAL A 83 -17.11 -3.35 -4.23
CA VAL A 83 -16.68 -2.70 -5.47
C VAL A 83 -16.24 -3.84 -6.38
N PRO A 84 -16.91 -4.04 -7.52
CA PRO A 84 -16.54 -5.10 -8.44
C PRO A 84 -15.05 -4.93 -8.71
N PRO A 85 -14.24 -6.00 -8.64
CA PRO A 85 -12.84 -5.87 -8.91
C PRO A 85 -12.65 -5.22 -10.27
N THR A 86 -11.81 -4.19 -10.34
CA THR A 86 -11.47 -3.56 -11.60
C THR A 86 -10.79 -4.62 -12.49
N PRO A 87 -11.37 -4.99 -13.64
CA PRO A 87 -10.73 -5.91 -14.55
C PRO A 87 -9.38 -5.34 -14.97
N VAL A 88 -8.33 -6.15 -14.90
CA VAL A 88 -7.01 -5.70 -15.28
C VAL A 88 -6.80 -5.80 -16.80
N GLY A 89 -6.35 -4.71 -17.41
CA GLY A 89 -5.83 -4.77 -18.79
C GLY A 89 -4.47 -5.46 -18.80
N GLY A 90 -4.25 -6.37 -19.75
CA GLY A 90 -2.99 -7.13 -19.86
C GLY A 90 -2.76 -8.03 -18.66
N LEU A 91 -3.67 -8.98 -18.44
CA LEU A 91 -3.66 -9.92 -17.31
C LEU A 91 -2.30 -10.63 -17.13
N ARG A 92 -1.79 -10.61 -15.90
CA ARG A 92 -0.65 -11.41 -15.45
C ARG A 92 -1.09 -12.31 -14.30
N VAL A 93 -0.75 -13.59 -14.41
CA VAL A 93 -1.04 -14.62 -13.43
C VAL A 93 0.26 -15.34 -13.08
N LEU A 94 0.64 -15.23 -11.81
CA LEU A 94 1.77 -15.96 -11.25
C LEU A 94 1.23 -17.00 -10.28
N ILE A 95 1.66 -18.25 -10.44
CA ILE A 95 1.47 -19.30 -9.43
C ILE A 95 2.82 -19.61 -8.82
N VAL A 96 2.90 -19.58 -7.49
CA VAL A 96 4.09 -20.04 -6.75
C VAL A 96 3.75 -21.37 -6.09
N HIS A 97 4.52 -22.40 -6.40
CA HIS A 97 4.28 -23.77 -5.95
C HIS A 97 5.63 -24.43 -5.63
N GLU A 98 5.74 -25.03 -4.44
CA GLU A 98 6.90 -25.84 -4.06
C GLU A 98 6.86 -27.17 -4.81
N SER A 99 7.80 -27.36 -5.74
CA SER A 99 7.80 -28.49 -6.66
C SER A 99 8.02 -29.85 -5.98
N SER A 100 8.68 -29.85 -4.83
CA SER A 100 8.90 -31.04 -4.02
C SER A 100 7.71 -31.42 -3.11
N GLN A 101 6.73 -30.52 -2.95
CA GLN A 101 5.60 -30.70 -2.05
C GLN A 101 4.40 -31.29 -2.80
N ALA A 102 3.86 -32.38 -2.26
CA ALA A 102 2.59 -32.94 -2.75
C ALA A 102 1.45 -31.94 -2.51
N ILE A 103 0.70 -31.64 -3.56
CA ILE A 103 -0.52 -30.83 -3.49
C ILE A 103 -1.74 -31.68 -3.84
N PRO A 104 -2.94 -31.33 -3.35
CA PRO A 104 -4.20 -31.97 -3.74
C PRO A 104 -4.35 -32.11 -5.26
N SER A 105 -4.81 -33.27 -5.75
CA SER A 105 -4.92 -33.55 -7.18
C SER A 105 -5.72 -32.50 -7.95
N LYS A 106 -6.74 -31.92 -7.32
CA LYS A 106 -7.54 -30.84 -7.92
C LYS A 106 -6.75 -29.54 -8.12
N GLN A 107 -5.79 -29.24 -7.25
CA GLN A 107 -4.85 -28.12 -7.41
C GLN A 107 -3.77 -28.43 -8.45
N GLN A 108 -3.29 -29.68 -8.52
CA GLN A 108 -2.34 -30.12 -9.56
C GLN A 108 -2.87 -29.85 -10.97
N VAL A 109 -4.17 -30.10 -11.20
CA VAL A 109 -4.83 -29.84 -12.49
C VAL A 109 -4.74 -28.36 -12.90
N ILE A 110 -4.71 -27.43 -11.95
CA ILE A 110 -4.60 -25.98 -12.23
C ILE A 110 -3.25 -25.65 -12.87
N LEU A 111 -2.16 -26.25 -12.38
CA LEU A 111 -0.80 -26.02 -12.89
C LEU A 111 -0.65 -26.45 -14.36
N GLY A 112 -1.33 -27.55 -14.74
CA GLY A 112 -1.33 -28.10 -16.09
C GLY A 112 -2.49 -27.63 -16.99
N SER A 113 -3.37 -26.75 -16.51
CA SER A 113 -4.64 -26.47 -17.18
C SER A 113 -4.47 -25.72 -18.51
N VAL A 114 -4.91 -26.35 -19.60
CA VAL A 114 -5.00 -25.73 -20.93
C VAL A 114 -6.03 -24.60 -20.96
N PRO A 115 -7.27 -24.77 -20.46
CA PRO A 115 -8.26 -23.69 -20.43
C PRO A 115 -7.78 -22.44 -19.70
N LEU A 116 -7.07 -22.64 -18.58
CA LEU A 116 -6.50 -21.53 -17.81
C LEU A 116 -5.47 -20.77 -18.64
N ARG A 117 -4.52 -21.48 -19.24
CA ARG A 117 -3.46 -20.88 -20.06
C ARG A 117 -4.04 -20.17 -21.28
N GLN A 118 -5.07 -20.72 -21.91
CA GLN A 118 -5.77 -20.09 -23.04
C GLN A 118 -6.49 -18.80 -22.62
N TYR A 119 -7.20 -18.83 -21.49
CA TYR A 119 -7.85 -17.64 -20.95
C TYR A 119 -6.83 -16.54 -20.68
N VAL A 120 -5.74 -16.87 -19.98
CA VAL A 120 -4.67 -15.93 -19.70
C VAL A 120 -3.97 -15.46 -20.98
N ALA A 121 -3.74 -16.31 -21.98
CA ALA A 121 -3.16 -15.89 -23.25
C ALA A 121 -4.07 -14.91 -24.03
N SER A 122 -5.40 -15.08 -23.91
CA SER A 122 -6.37 -14.23 -24.61
C SER A 122 -6.57 -12.85 -23.97
N LYS A 123 -6.42 -12.76 -22.64
CA LYS A 123 -6.61 -11.53 -21.85
C LYS A 123 -5.30 -10.91 -21.37
N GLY A 124 -4.20 -11.64 -21.54
CA GLY A 124 -2.95 -11.42 -20.84
C GLY A 124 -2.06 -10.33 -21.42
N ALA A 125 -1.11 -9.90 -20.59
CA ALA A 125 -0.02 -9.07 -21.05
C ALA A 125 0.73 -9.77 -22.19
N LYS A 126 1.20 -8.97 -23.13
CA LYS A 126 2.13 -9.43 -24.16
C LYS A 126 3.54 -9.00 -23.78
N SER A 127 4.52 -9.82 -24.13
CA SER A 127 5.92 -9.41 -24.06
C SER A 127 6.18 -8.27 -25.05
N PRO A 128 7.31 -7.56 -24.95
CA PRO A 128 7.72 -6.58 -25.95
C PRO A 128 7.74 -7.14 -27.39
N ASP A 129 8.00 -8.45 -27.54
CA ASP A 129 7.98 -9.17 -28.82
C ASP A 129 6.57 -9.59 -29.29
N GLY A 130 5.52 -9.14 -28.59
CA GLY A 130 4.11 -9.40 -28.93
C GLY A 130 3.61 -10.82 -28.61
N LYS A 131 4.42 -11.65 -27.96
CA LYS A 131 4.04 -13.02 -27.55
C LYS A 131 3.23 -13.01 -26.26
N ALA A 132 2.40 -14.03 -26.06
CA ALA A 132 1.64 -14.18 -24.82
C ALA A 132 2.61 -14.29 -23.63
N ASP A 133 2.50 -13.35 -22.69
CA ASP A 133 3.37 -13.23 -21.52
C ASP A 133 2.53 -13.01 -20.25
N GLY A 134 1.33 -13.58 -20.21
CA GLY A 134 0.40 -13.40 -19.10
C GLY A 134 0.56 -14.44 -17.99
N PHE A 135 1.38 -15.48 -18.15
CA PHE A 135 1.37 -16.63 -17.24
C PHE A 135 2.76 -17.10 -16.84
N ARG A 136 2.96 -17.34 -15.54
CA ARG A 136 4.17 -17.95 -14.96
C ARG A 136 3.80 -18.92 -13.83
N ILE A 137 4.61 -19.97 -13.70
CA ILE A 137 4.63 -20.85 -12.53
C ILE A 137 6.07 -20.88 -12.04
N TYR A 138 6.31 -20.55 -10.77
CA TYR A 138 7.63 -20.59 -10.18
C TYR A 138 7.68 -21.45 -8.93
N ASP A 139 8.85 -22.03 -8.71
CA ASP A 139 9.24 -22.56 -7.41
C ASP A 139 9.62 -21.40 -6.48
N PRO A 140 9.27 -21.42 -5.18
CA PRO A 140 9.64 -20.35 -4.24
C PRO A 140 11.15 -20.13 -4.11
N ASN A 141 11.97 -21.12 -4.48
CA ASN A 141 13.43 -21.05 -4.45
C ASN A 141 14.04 -20.67 -5.81
N ALA A 142 13.21 -20.46 -6.84
CA ALA A 142 13.68 -20.05 -8.15
C ALA A 142 14.23 -18.60 -8.11
N PRO A 143 15.32 -18.30 -8.84
CA PRO A 143 15.84 -16.94 -8.95
C PRO A 143 14.95 -16.11 -9.91
N PRO A 144 14.19 -15.11 -9.41
CA PRO A 144 13.22 -14.35 -10.22
C PRO A 144 13.86 -13.21 -11.03
N ASP A 145 15.15 -12.95 -10.81
CA ASP A 145 15.95 -11.86 -11.39
C ASP A 145 16.19 -12.01 -12.90
N ARG A 146 15.87 -13.17 -13.47
CA ARG A 146 16.01 -13.46 -14.91
C ARG A 146 14.74 -13.19 -15.74
N ASP A 147 13.64 -12.81 -15.12
CA ASP A 147 12.40 -12.47 -15.82
C ASP A 147 12.13 -10.95 -15.77
N TYR A 148 11.02 -10.49 -16.37
CA TYR A 148 10.66 -9.08 -16.36
C TYR A 148 10.41 -8.54 -14.94
N VAL A 149 10.66 -7.24 -14.73
CA VAL A 149 10.61 -6.61 -13.40
C VAL A 149 9.24 -6.75 -12.72
N GLU A 150 8.16 -6.80 -13.49
CA GLU A 150 6.79 -7.02 -13.02
C GLU A 150 6.64 -8.41 -12.39
N TRP A 151 7.23 -9.43 -13.00
CA TRP A 151 7.22 -10.80 -12.47
C TRP A 151 8.05 -10.93 -11.20
N ALA A 152 9.22 -10.29 -11.15
CA ALA A 152 10.04 -10.24 -9.95
C ALA A 152 9.29 -9.58 -8.78
N LYS A 153 8.62 -8.45 -9.04
CA LYS A 153 7.77 -7.76 -8.04
C LYS A 153 6.64 -8.64 -7.54
N MET A 154 5.93 -9.35 -8.42
CA MET A 154 4.86 -10.29 -8.04
C MET A 154 5.40 -11.47 -7.22
N PHE A 155 6.58 -11.99 -7.57
CA PHE A 155 7.18 -13.12 -6.89
C PHE A 155 7.70 -12.80 -5.48
N GLN A 156 8.22 -11.59 -5.26
CA GLN A 156 8.79 -11.14 -3.98
C GLN A 156 7.75 -10.88 -2.87
N ARG A 157 6.45 -10.95 -3.21
CA ARG A 157 5.37 -10.65 -2.29
C ARG A 157 5.27 -11.68 -1.16
N PRO A 158 4.92 -11.26 0.07
CA PRO A 158 4.78 -12.17 1.20
C PRO A 158 3.62 -13.13 0.97
N ARG A 159 3.81 -14.41 1.33
CA ARG A 159 2.86 -15.49 1.07
C ARG A 159 2.52 -16.16 2.39
N ALA A 160 1.24 -16.32 2.68
CA ALA A 160 0.78 -17.00 3.89
C ALA A 160 0.86 -18.53 3.78
N SER A 161 0.73 -19.07 2.56
CA SER A 161 0.73 -20.52 2.29
C SER A 161 1.14 -20.80 0.85
N LEU A 162 1.65 -22.01 0.59
CA LEU A 162 1.84 -22.55 -0.76
C LEU A 162 0.89 -23.74 -0.98
N PRO A 163 0.42 -23.97 -2.22
CA PRO A 163 0.61 -23.14 -3.41
C PRO A 163 -0.17 -21.81 -3.35
N TRP A 164 0.36 -20.78 -4.00
CA TRP A 164 -0.11 -19.39 -3.95
C TRP A 164 -0.35 -18.85 -5.36
N ILE A 165 -1.34 -17.98 -5.53
CA ILE A 165 -1.66 -17.33 -6.80
C ILE A 165 -1.70 -15.81 -6.65
N VAL A 166 -1.15 -15.11 -7.63
CA VAL A 166 -1.22 -13.66 -7.81
C VAL A 166 -1.88 -13.36 -9.14
N ILE A 167 -2.85 -12.46 -9.13
CA ILE A 167 -3.45 -11.89 -10.33
C ILE A 167 -3.16 -10.39 -10.33
N ALA A 168 -2.57 -9.90 -11.41
CA ALA A 168 -2.15 -8.53 -11.58
C ALA A 168 -2.43 -8.03 -13.01
N GLY A 169 -2.40 -6.72 -13.19
CA GLY A 169 -2.44 -6.11 -14.51
C GLY A 169 -1.09 -6.06 -15.21
N ALA A 170 -1.07 -5.39 -16.36
CA ALA A 170 0.15 -5.23 -17.17
C ALA A 170 1.30 -4.59 -16.40
N ASP A 171 0.98 -3.70 -15.46
CA ASP A 171 1.90 -2.98 -14.56
C ASP A 171 2.47 -3.85 -13.42
N GLY A 172 2.00 -5.10 -13.28
CA GLY A 172 2.40 -6.01 -12.22
C GLY A 172 1.85 -5.68 -10.84
N VAL A 173 0.90 -4.74 -10.74
CA VAL A 173 0.22 -4.41 -9.47
C VAL A 173 -0.88 -5.46 -9.22
N PRO A 174 -0.83 -6.21 -8.08
CA PRO A 174 -1.82 -7.24 -7.82
C PRO A 174 -3.19 -6.67 -7.51
N VAL A 175 -4.21 -7.32 -8.08
CA VAL A 175 -5.63 -7.15 -7.72
C VAL A 175 -6.14 -8.33 -6.87
N PHE A 176 -5.42 -9.45 -6.88
CA PHE A 176 -5.68 -10.59 -6.01
C PHE A 176 -4.39 -11.32 -5.63
N GLU A 177 -4.34 -11.77 -4.39
CA GLU A 177 -3.26 -12.54 -3.79
C GLU A 177 -3.84 -13.52 -2.78
N GLY A 178 -3.53 -14.80 -2.91
CA GLY A 178 -4.08 -15.79 -1.98
C GLY A 178 -3.68 -17.22 -2.29
N ALA A 179 -4.13 -18.14 -1.44
CA ALA A 179 -3.93 -19.57 -1.67
C ALA A 179 -4.48 -19.98 -3.05
N LEU A 180 -3.81 -20.92 -3.71
CA LEU A 180 -4.29 -21.48 -4.96
C LEU A 180 -5.68 -22.11 -4.73
N PRO A 181 -6.69 -21.81 -5.55
CA PRO A 181 -8.03 -22.37 -5.38
C PRO A 181 -8.03 -23.90 -5.37
N GLY A 182 -8.99 -24.51 -4.68
CA GLY A 182 -9.05 -25.96 -4.50
C GLY A 182 -9.34 -26.76 -5.78
N GLY A 183 -9.55 -26.12 -6.93
CA GLY A 183 -9.83 -26.77 -8.20
C GLY A 183 -9.90 -25.78 -9.37
N ILE A 184 -9.95 -26.33 -10.58
CA ILE A 184 -9.92 -25.54 -11.82
C ILE A 184 -11.14 -24.64 -11.99
N GLU A 185 -12.33 -25.06 -11.58
CA GLU A 185 -13.54 -24.24 -11.69
C GLU A 185 -13.43 -22.95 -10.87
N ASP A 186 -12.93 -23.06 -9.64
CA ASP A 186 -12.77 -21.90 -8.77
C ASP A 186 -11.62 -21.01 -9.23
N ALA A 187 -10.56 -21.59 -9.81
CA ALA A 187 -9.51 -20.83 -10.47
C ALA A 187 -10.03 -20.05 -11.68
N MET A 188 -10.88 -20.65 -12.52
CA MET A 188 -11.48 -19.96 -13.66
C MET A 188 -12.46 -18.86 -13.24
N LYS A 189 -13.27 -19.08 -12.19
CA LYS A 189 -14.12 -18.03 -11.61
C LYS A 189 -13.29 -16.86 -11.08
N LEU A 190 -12.18 -17.16 -10.41
CA LEU A 190 -11.24 -16.15 -9.92
C LEU A 190 -10.64 -15.34 -11.08
N LEU A 191 -10.18 -16.01 -12.14
CA LEU A 191 -9.63 -15.34 -13.31
C LEU A 191 -10.68 -14.51 -14.06
N ALA A 192 -11.90 -15.02 -14.26
CA ALA A 192 -13.00 -14.26 -14.86
C ALA A 192 -13.35 -13.01 -14.05
N LYS A 193 -13.28 -13.10 -12.72
CA LYS A 193 -13.58 -12.00 -11.81
C LYS A 193 -12.55 -10.86 -11.88
N PHE A 194 -11.27 -11.17 -12.11
CA PHE A 194 -10.19 -10.17 -12.04
C PHE A 194 -9.56 -9.84 -13.41
N GLY A 195 -9.62 -10.73 -14.39
CA GLY A 195 -9.00 -10.62 -15.71
C GLY A 195 -9.91 -10.11 -16.83
N GLY A 196 -11.20 -9.93 -16.55
CA GLY A 196 -12.19 -9.28 -17.43
C GLY A 196 -12.77 -10.13 -18.55
#